data_AF-A0A2S9QRD1-F1
#
_entry.id   AF-A0A2S9QRD1-F1
#
_cell.length_a   1.000
_cell.length_b   1.000
_cell.length_c   1.000
_cell.angle_alpha   90.00
_cell.angle_beta   90.00
_cell.angle_gamma   90.00
#
_symmetry.space_group_name_H-M   'P 1'
#
loop_
_entity.id
_entity.type
_entity.pdbx_description
1 polymer ?
#
loop_
_entity_poly.entity_id
_entity_poly.type
_entity_poly.pdbx_seq_one_letter_code
_entity_poly.pdbx_strand_id
1 'polypeptide(L)'
;MGDRRRRGAAQETRCGGAAALAGRVIRVCAAGIELRSAGGCAGPDGREPHSPARHDAGCAALGLPLHGLRRALRRWDGCGAAPLLEEALDDAIAEIGSAGERWSRELAEEAVAFAIWRRIPHALADGGLSQTERAASPEGDAARVQRERRGQIPS
;
A
#
# COMPACT_ATOMS: atom_id res chain seq x y z
N MET A 1 32.30 25.20 -12.40
CA MET A 1 31.52 24.19 -13.18
C MET A 1 31.31 22.86 -12.44
N GLY A 2 31.19 22.83 -11.10
CA GLY A 2 31.15 21.59 -10.29
C GLY A 2 29.82 21.24 -9.60
N ASP A 3 28.73 21.95 -9.90
CA ASP A 3 27.53 21.96 -9.04
C ASP A 3 26.40 21.03 -9.55
N ARG A 4 26.33 20.77 -10.87
CA ARG A 4 25.20 20.00 -11.45
C ARG A 4 25.20 18.52 -11.08
N ARG A 5 26.36 17.89 -10.87
CA ARG A 5 26.43 16.44 -10.57
C ARG A 5 26.00 16.08 -9.14
N ARG A 6 26.20 16.97 -8.16
CA ARG A 6 25.75 16.72 -6.77
C ARG A 6 24.24 16.88 -6.61
N ARG A 7 23.61 17.77 -7.39
CA ARG A 7 22.16 17.94 -7.41
C ARG A 7 21.43 16.71 -7.96
N GLY A 8 21.98 16.06 -8.98
CA GLY A 8 21.42 14.84 -9.57
C GLY A 8 21.32 13.68 -8.57
N ALA A 9 22.42 13.30 -7.92
CA ALA A 9 22.43 12.18 -6.98
C ALA A 9 21.54 12.41 -5.74
N ALA A 10 21.52 13.64 -5.20
CA ALA A 10 20.63 13.99 -4.09
C ALA A 10 19.15 14.04 -4.50
N GLN A 11 18.85 14.28 -5.78
CA GLN A 11 17.49 14.27 -6.30
C GLN A 11 17.01 12.84 -6.61
N GLU A 12 17.87 11.99 -7.17
CA GLU A 12 17.61 10.56 -7.37
C GLU A 12 17.36 9.82 -6.05
N THR A 13 18.17 10.09 -5.02
CA THR A 13 17.98 9.51 -3.68
C THR A 13 16.65 9.95 -3.03
N ARG A 14 16.23 11.19 -3.29
CA ARG A 14 14.95 11.72 -2.80
C ARG A 14 13.75 11.13 -3.53
N CYS A 15 13.84 10.94 -4.85
CA CYS A 15 12.80 10.27 -5.63
C CYS A 15 12.60 8.81 -5.17
N GLY A 16 13.69 8.06 -4.95
CA GLY A 16 13.62 6.69 -4.43
C GLY A 16 13.08 6.62 -3.00
N GLY A 17 13.47 7.56 -2.13
CA GLY A 17 12.92 7.65 -0.76
C GLY A 17 11.42 7.95 -0.73
N ALA A 18 10.96 8.89 -1.56
CA ALA A 18 9.55 9.25 -1.67
C ALA A 18 8.71 8.08 -2.22
N ALA A 19 9.20 7.38 -3.24
CA ALA A 19 8.54 6.21 -3.80
C ALA A 19 8.46 5.06 -2.78
N ALA A 20 9.53 4.79 -2.04
CA ALA A 20 9.55 3.76 -1.00
C ALA A 20 8.57 4.08 0.15
N LEU A 21 8.51 5.35 0.57
CA LEU A 21 7.55 5.80 1.58
C LEU A 21 6.11 5.66 1.08
N ALA A 22 5.83 6.10 -0.15
CA ALA A 22 4.51 5.97 -0.77
C ALA A 22 4.08 4.50 -0.90
N GLY A 23 4.96 3.61 -1.34
CA GLY A 23 4.69 2.17 -1.40
C GLY A 23 4.40 1.56 -0.02
N ARG A 24 5.04 2.08 1.05
CA ARG A 24 4.68 1.68 2.43
C ARG A 24 3.27 2.14 2.80
N VAL A 25 2.90 3.38 2.49
CA VAL A 25 1.56 3.91 2.77
C VAL A 25 0.49 3.08 2.07
N ILE A 26 0.68 2.75 0.79
CA ILE A 26 -0.26 1.92 0.03
C ILE A 26 -0.49 0.59 0.72
N ARG A 27 0.59 -0.12 1.14
CA ARG A 27 0.47 -1.40 1.85
C ARG A 27 -0.25 -1.28 3.19
N VAL A 28 0.02 -0.22 3.95
CA VAL A 28 -0.64 0.03 5.23
C VAL A 28 -2.12 0.32 5.02
N CYS A 29 -2.46 1.18 4.06
CA CYS A 29 -3.86 1.48 3.70
C CYS A 29 -4.59 0.23 3.22
N ALA A 30 -3.98 -0.61 2.37
CA ALA A 30 -4.58 -1.86 1.93
C ALA A 30 -4.90 -2.79 3.11
N ALA A 31 -3.97 -2.97 4.05
CA ALA A 31 -4.22 -3.75 5.27
C ALA A 31 -5.34 -3.16 6.14
N GLY A 32 -5.43 -1.83 6.21
CA GLY A 32 -6.53 -1.14 6.88
C GLY A 32 -7.88 -1.36 6.20
N ILE A 33 -7.93 -1.23 4.87
CA ILE A 33 -9.14 -1.40 4.06
C ILE A 33 -9.66 -2.82 4.21
N GLU A 34 -8.77 -3.81 4.24
CA GLU A 34 -9.13 -5.20 4.55
C GLU A 34 -9.81 -5.32 5.91
N LEU A 35 -9.20 -4.73 6.94
CA LEU A 35 -9.78 -4.75 8.27
C LEU A 35 -11.14 -4.05 8.32
N ARG A 36 -11.30 -2.94 7.61
CA ARG A 36 -12.57 -2.21 7.48
C ARG A 36 -13.64 -3.05 6.78
N SER A 37 -13.27 -3.79 5.74
CA SER A 37 -14.19 -4.69 5.03
C SER A 37 -14.77 -5.77 5.96
N ALA A 38 -14.00 -6.17 6.98
CA ALA A 38 -14.42 -7.08 8.04
C ALA A 38 -15.11 -6.38 9.23
N GLY A 39 -15.36 -5.06 9.15
CA GLY A 39 -16.00 -4.28 10.21
C GLY A 39 -15.06 -3.79 11.33
N GLY A 40 -13.75 -3.87 11.13
CA GLY A 40 -12.74 -3.48 12.11
C GLY A 40 -11.95 -2.22 11.74
N CYS A 41 -11.14 -1.75 12.68
CA CYS A 41 -10.11 -0.74 12.45
C CYS A 41 -8.96 -0.90 13.45
N ALA A 42 -7.76 -0.44 13.08
CA ALA A 42 -6.55 -0.60 13.89
C ALA A 42 -5.58 0.56 13.73
N GLY A 43 -4.62 0.66 14.64
CA GLY A 43 -3.52 1.62 14.52
C GLY A 43 -2.58 1.25 13.36
N PRO A 44 -2.00 2.23 12.65
CA PRO A 44 -1.25 1.99 11.42
C PRO A 44 0.10 1.28 11.61
N ASP A 45 0.66 1.26 12.82
CA ASP A 45 1.97 0.65 13.10
C ASP A 45 2.06 -0.07 14.44
N GLY A 46 0.92 -0.36 15.09
CA GLY A 46 0.83 -1.07 16.36
C GLY A 46 1.45 -0.36 17.57
N ARG A 47 2.00 0.86 17.41
CA ARG A 47 2.65 1.61 18.49
C ARG A 47 1.67 2.44 19.32
N GLU A 48 0.52 2.78 18.76
CA GLU A 48 -0.53 3.51 19.46
C GLU A 48 -1.77 2.62 19.58
N PRO A 49 -2.35 2.47 20.78
CA PRO A 49 -3.61 1.75 20.95
C PRO A 49 -4.72 2.50 20.20
N HIS A 50 -5.37 1.81 19.28
CA HIS A 50 -6.59 2.32 18.65
C HIS A 50 -7.75 2.17 19.64
N SER A 51 -8.37 3.28 20.03
CA SER A 51 -9.51 3.29 20.93
C SER A 51 -10.80 3.58 20.16
N PRO A 52 -11.89 2.84 20.41
CA PRO A 52 -13.18 3.08 19.77
C PRO A 52 -13.73 4.51 19.99
N ALA A 53 -13.36 5.15 21.12
CA ALA A 53 -13.74 6.52 21.42
C ALA A 53 -12.99 7.58 20.58
N ARG A 54 -12.07 7.16 19.70
CA ARG A 54 -11.23 8.04 18.87
C ARG A 54 -11.30 7.67 17.39
N HIS A 55 -12.44 7.16 16.93
CA HIS A 55 -12.69 6.99 15.49
C HIS A 55 -12.67 8.35 14.79
N ASP A 56 -12.01 8.40 13.63
CA ASP A 56 -11.98 9.56 12.75
C ASP A 56 -12.36 9.16 11.32
N ALA A 57 -12.33 10.12 10.39
CA ALA A 57 -12.67 9.91 8.99
C ALA A 57 -11.79 8.82 8.33
N GLY A 58 -10.54 8.64 8.78
CA GLY A 58 -9.69 7.56 8.31
C GLY A 58 -10.19 6.19 8.75
N CYS A 59 -10.71 6.05 9.96
CA CYS A 59 -11.31 4.78 10.42
C CYS A 59 -12.49 4.41 9.52
N ALA A 60 -13.34 5.40 9.25
CA ALA A 60 -14.53 5.25 8.42
C ALA A 60 -14.23 5.09 6.92
N ALA A 61 -13.04 5.45 6.43
CA ALA A 61 -12.68 5.31 5.00
C ALA A 61 -11.74 4.13 4.73
N LEU A 62 -10.73 3.97 5.60
CA LEU A 62 -9.56 3.11 5.41
C LEU A 62 -9.36 2.09 6.52
N GLY A 63 -10.18 2.05 7.57
CA GLY A 63 -9.93 1.19 8.73
C GLY A 63 -8.72 1.59 9.57
N LEU A 64 -8.19 2.80 9.39
CA LEU A 64 -7.02 3.33 10.09
C LEU A 64 -7.28 4.76 10.57
N PRO A 65 -6.94 5.12 11.82
CA PRO A 65 -7.10 6.49 12.28
C PRO A 65 -6.16 7.43 11.49
N LEU A 66 -6.72 8.42 10.81
CA LEU A 66 -5.98 9.41 10.02
C LEU A 66 -4.93 10.13 10.87
N HIS A 67 -5.26 10.52 12.10
CA HIS A 67 -4.29 11.18 12.99
C HIS A 67 -3.09 10.28 13.31
N GLY A 68 -3.35 8.99 13.57
CA GLY A 68 -2.31 7.99 13.79
C GLY A 68 -1.46 7.79 12.53
N LEU A 69 -2.11 7.76 11.37
CA LEU A 69 -1.44 7.57 10.08
C LEU A 69 -0.51 8.75 9.75
N ARG A 70 -0.94 10.00 9.99
CA ARG A 70 -0.09 11.20 9.85
C ARG A 70 1.13 11.17 10.77
N ARG A 71 0.96 10.70 12.02
CA ARG A 71 2.11 10.51 12.94
C ARG A 71 3.07 9.42 12.45
N ALA A 72 2.55 8.29 11.96
CA ALA A 72 3.36 7.21 11.43
C ALA A 72 4.15 7.68 10.19
N LEU A 73 3.49 8.39 9.28
CA LEU A 73 4.10 9.04 8.12
C LEU A 73 5.29 9.91 8.49
N ARG A 74 5.10 10.85 9.42
CA ARG A 74 6.19 11.73 9.90
C ARG A 74 7.37 10.97 10.52
N ARG A 75 7.13 9.81 11.15
CA ARG A 75 8.21 8.95 11.67
C ARG A 75 8.94 8.19 10.57
N TRP A 76 8.23 7.78 9.52
CA TRP A 76 8.81 7.03 8.41
C TRP A 76 9.51 7.92 7.39
N ASP A 77 9.19 9.22 7.38
CA ASP A 77 9.69 10.14 6.38
C ASP A 77 11.14 10.56 6.63
N GLY A 78 12.04 9.90 5.91
CA GLY A 78 13.45 10.29 5.82
C GLY A 78 13.77 11.21 4.64
N CYS A 79 12.79 11.59 3.82
CA CYS A 79 13.02 12.25 2.54
C CYS A 79 12.23 13.56 2.33
N GLY A 80 11.37 13.94 3.27
CA GLY A 80 10.53 15.13 3.21
C GLY A 80 9.25 14.97 2.39
N ALA A 81 8.81 13.72 2.13
CA ALA A 81 7.61 13.43 1.33
C ALA A 81 6.33 13.28 2.18
N ALA A 82 6.41 13.33 3.52
CA ALA A 82 5.24 13.18 4.38
C ALA A 82 4.12 14.18 4.05
N PRO A 83 4.36 15.50 3.91
CA PRO A 83 3.28 16.45 3.64
C PRO A 83 2.48 16.12 2.37
N LEU A 84 3.16 15.69 1.30
CA LEU A 84 2.52 15.28 0.05
C LEU A 84 1.64 14.04 0.24
N LEU A 85 2.09 13.09 1.06
CA LEU A 85 1.31 11.88 1.36
C LEU A 85 0.16 12.17 2.32
N GLU A 86 0.29 13.12 3.25
CA GLU A 86 -0.81 13.57 4.10
C GLU A 86 -1.93 14.19 3.25
N GLU A 87 -1.59 15.05 2.28
CA GLU A 87 -2.56 15.60 1.34
C GLU A 87 -3.18 14.52 0.43
N ALA A 88 -2.40 13.54 -0.02
CA ALA A 88 -2.93 12.42 -0.80
C ALA A 88 -3.98 11.62 0.00
N LEU A 89 -3.72 11.39 1.28
CA LEU A 89 -4.67 10.70 2.16
C LEU A 89 -5.93 11.52 2.41
N ASP A 90 -5.81 12.83 2.54
CA ASP A 90 -6.97 13.72 2.69
C ASP A 90 -7.89 13.66 1.45
N ASP A 91 -7.32 13.74 0.25
CA ASP A 91 -8.06 13.59 -1.00
C ASP A 91 -8.75 12.23 -1.10
N ALA A 92 -8.02 11.14 -0.82
CA ALA A 92 -8.57 9.79 -0.88
C ALA A 92 -9.70 9.61 0.14
N ILE A 93 -9.54 10.09 1.37
CA ILE A 93 -10.57 10.00 2.42
C ILE A 93 -11.80 10.82 2.03
N ALA A 94 -11.62 12.02 1.45
CA ALA A 94 -12.73 12.83 0.98
C ALA A 94 -13.51 12.13 -0.16
N GLU A 95 -12.79 11.55 -1.12
CA GLU A 95 -13.38 10.79 -2.23
C GLU A 95 -14.16 9.57 -1.72
N ILE A 96 -13.54 8.74 -0.89
CA ILE A 96 -14.17 7.56 -0.29
C ILE A 96 -15.38 7.96 0.57
N GLY A 97 -15.25 9.02 1.37
CA GLY A 97 -16.34 9.55 2.20
C GLY A 97 -17.54 10.01 1.38
N SER A 98 -17.30 10.56 0.18
CA SER A 98 -18.36 10.98 -0.75
C SER A 98 -19.10 9.80 -1.40
N ALA A 99 -18.52 8.60 -1.39
CA ALA A 99 -19.16 7.39 -1.94
C ALA A 99 -20.33 6.90 -1.07
N GLY A 100 -20.33 7.19 0.24
CA GLY A 100 -21.38 6.79 1.17
C GLY A 100 -21.62 5.27 1.14
N GLU A 101 -22.86 4.86 0.85
CA GLU A 101 -23.27 3.45 0.76
C GLU A 101 -22.61 2.69 -0.41
N ARG A 102 -22.06 3.40 -1.41
CA ARG A 102 -21.30 2.79 -2.52
C ARG A 102 -19.86 2.43 -2.14
N TRP A 103 -19.50 2.55 -0.86
CA TRP A 103 -18.18 2.13 -0.42
C TRP A 103 -17.91 0.67 -0.80
N SER A 104 -16.76 0.42 -1.40
CA SER A 104 -16.21 -0.92 -1.56
C SER A 104 -14.71 -0.92 -1.27
N ARG A 105 -14.15 -2.11 -1.09
CA ARG A 105 -12.70 -2.31 -0.96
C ARG A 105 -11.98 -1.73 -2.17
N GLU A 106 -12.44 -2.09 -3.37
CA GLU A 106 -11.82 -1.74 -4.64
C GLU A 106 -11.80 -0.22 -4.83
N LEU A 107 -12.92 0.46 -4.52
CA LEU A 107 -13.01 1.92 -4.57
C LEU A 107 -12.02 2.57 -3.60
N ALA A 108 -11.89 2.04 -2.38
CA ALA A 108 -10.96 2.57 -1.39
C ALA A 108 -9.49 2.36 -1.80
N GLU A 109 -9.15 1.19 -2.33
CA GLU A 109 -7.81 0.88 -2.83
C GLU A 109 -7.45 1.78 -4.03
N GLU A 110 -8.37 1.94 -4.98
CA GLU A 110 -8.20 2.78 -6.16
C GLU A 110 -8.02 4.25 -5.79
N ALA A 111 -8.88 4.80 -4.92
CA ALA A 111 -8.79 6.19 -4.47
C ALA A 111 -7.44 6.50 -3.80
N VAL A 112 -6.95 5.60 -2.93
CA VAL A 112 -5.63 5.75 -2.28
C VAL A 112 -4.50 5.70 -3.31
N ALA A 113 -4.50 4.69 -4.19
CA ALA A 113 -3.46 4.52 -5.19
C ALA A 113 -3.41 5.73 -6.15
N PHE A 114 -4.57 6.20 -6.59
CA PHE A 114 -4.70 7.34 -7.49
C PHE A 114 -4.25 8.65 -6.82
N ALA A 115 -4.69 8.92 -5.59
CA ALA A 115 -4.31 10.15 -4.88
C ALA A 115 -2.81 10.22 -4.60
N ILE A 116 -2.17 9.09 -4.28
CA ILE A 116 -0.73 8.99 -4.10
C ILE A 116 0.01 9.16 -5.42
N TRP A 117 -0.42 8.47 -6.48
CA TRP A 117 0.20 8.57 -7.81
C TRP A 117 0.17 10.01 -8.37
N ARG A 118 -0.94 10.74 -8.19
CA ARG A 118 -1.06 12.14 -8.63
C ARG A 118 -0.01 13.07 -8.04
N ARG A 119 0.49 12.77 -6.83
CA ARG A 119 1.49 13.59 -6.13
C ARG A 119 2.90 13.04 -6.26
N ILE A 120 3.03 11.72 -6.33
CA ILE A 120 4.31 11.02 -6.46
C ILE A 120 4.19 10.02 -7.63
N PRO A 121 4.37 10.48 -8.89
CA PRO A 121 4.14 9.66 -10.08
C PRO A 121 5.01 8.39 -10.16
N HIS A 122 6.16 8.38 -9.49
CA HIS A 122 7.07 7.23 -9.42
C HIS A 122 6.80 6.30 -8.22
N ALA A 123 5.85 6.63 -7.33
CA ALA A 123 5.49 5.79 -6.18
C ALA A 123 4.99 4.39 -6.57
N LEU A 124 4.37 4.28 -7.74
CA LEU A 124 3.84 3.02 -8.28
C LEU A 124 4.83 2.34 -9.24
N ALA A 125 5.91 3.00 -9.64
CA ALA A 125 6.87 2.47 -10.61
C ALA A 125 7.80 1.41 -9.99
N ASP A 126 8.06 1.49 -8.68
CA ASP A 126 8.86 0.50 -7.93
C ASP A 126 8.01 -0.56 -7.22
N GLY A 127 6.68 -0.42 -7.27
CA GLY A 127 5.72 -1.43 -6.84
C GLY A 127 5.55 -2.46 -7.94
N GLY A 128 6.48 -3.41 -8.02
CA GLY A 128 6.44 -4.50 -8.99
C GLY A 128 5.09 -5.20 -9.03
N LEU A 129 4.25 -4.81 -10.00
CA LEU A 129 3.62 -5.76 -10.89
C LEU A 129 4.72 -6.30 -11.81
N SER A 130 5.66 -7.03 -11.20
CA SER A 130 6.50 -7.94 -11.96
C SER A 130 5.54 -8.86 -12.69
N GLN A 131 5.72 -8.98 -13.99
CA GLN A 131 5.00 -9.88 -14.88
C GLN A 131 5.23 -11.37 -14.55
N THR A 132 5.66 -11.70 -13.33
CA THR A 132 5.91 -13.06 -12.86
C THR A 132 4.65 -13.79 -12.39
N GLU A 133 3.52 -13.12 -12.15
CA GLU A 133 2.25 -13.81 -11.86
C GLU A 133 1.40 -14.16 -13.11
N ARG A 134 1.87 -13.82 -14.32
CA ARG A 134 1.32 -14.41 -15.58
C ARG A 134 2.01 -15.71 -16.01
N ALA A 135 2.90 -16.25 -15.19
CA ALA A 135 3.54 -17.55 -15.42
C ALA A 135 3.28 -18.53 -14.27
N ALA A 136 2.01 -18.65 -13.86
CA ALA A 136 1.54 -19.80 -13.11
C ALA A 136 0.13 -20.17 -13.59
N SER A 137 0.03 -20.59 -14.86
CA SER A 137 -1.06 -21.46 -15.28
C SER A 137 -1.03 -22.72 -14.41
N PRO A 138 -2.14 -23.13 -13.78
CA PRO A 138 -2.22 -24.39 -13.04
C PRO A 138 -2.42 -25.59 -13.98
N GLU A 139 -1.62 -25.70 -15.06
CA GLU A 139 -1.69 -26.82 -16.01
C GLU A 139 -0.43 -27.71 -16.02
N GLY A 140 0.54 -27.47 -15.14
CA GLY A 140 1.81 -28.21 -15.16
C GLY A 140 1.97 -29.37 -14.16
N ASP A 141 1.27 -29.34 -13.01
CA ASP A 141 1.65 -30.18 -11.86
C ASP A 141 0.86 -31.49 -11.71
N ALA A 142 0.00 -31.82 -12.67
CA ALA A 142 -0.69 -33.12 -12.71
C ALA A 142 0.19 -34.25 -13.30
N ALA A 143 1.23 -33.91 -14.08
CA ALA A 143 2.04 -34.90 -14.79
C ALA A 143 3.21 -35.45 -13.96
N ARG A 144 3.61 -34.77 -12.87
CA ARG A 144 4.71 -35.23 -12.00
C ARG A 144 4.25 -36.26 -10.96
N VAL A 145 3.01 -36.15 -10.48
CA VAL A 145 2.43 -37.06 -9.47
C VAL A 145 2.05 -38.44 -10.05
N GLN A 146 1.85 -38.58 -11.37
CA GLN A 146 1.54 -39.89 -11.99
C GLN A 146 2.77 -40.74 -12.31
N ARG A 147 3.99 -40.17 -12.35
CA ARG A 147 5.21 -40.93 -12.70
C ARG A 147 5.83 -41.65 -11.49
N GLU A 148 5.50 -41.24 -10.26
CA GLU A 148 5.99 -41.88 -9.04
C GLU A 148 5.15 -43.09 -8.59
N ARG A 149 3.95 -43.30 -9.16
CA ARG A 149 3.08 -44.46 -8.82
C ARG A 149 3.33 -45.73 -9.65
N ARG A 150 4.25 -45.72 -10.62
CA ARG A 150 4.57 -46.89 -11.47
C ARG A 150 5.87 -47.62 -11.12
N GLY A 151 6.52 -47.27 -10.01
CA GLY A 151 7.82 -47.83 -9.62
C GLY A 151 7.83 -48.80 -8.43
N GLN A 152 6.70 -49.08 -7.77
CA GLN A 152 6.65 -50.00 -6.63
C GLN A 152 5.73 -51.18 -6.92
N ILE A 153 6.29 -52.18 -7.62
CA ILE A 153 5.89 -53.57 -7.45
C ILE A 153 7.14 -54.32 -6.98
N PRO A 154 7.19 -54.77 -5.73
CA PRO A 154 7.89 -55.98 -5.38
C PRO A 154 6.87 -57.12 -5.21
N SER A 155 7.34 -58.30 -5.63
CA SER A 155 6.68 -59.60 -5.70
C SER A 155 5.99 -60.09 -4.43
#